data_AF-A0A354B0P8-F1
#
_entry.id   AF-A0A354B0P8-F1
#
_cell.length_a   1.000
_cell.length_b   1.000
_cell.length_c   1.000
_cell.angle_alpha   90.00
_cell.angle_beta   90.00
_cell.angle_gamma   90.00
#
_symmetry.space_group_name_H-M   'P 1'
#
loop_
_entity.id
_entity.type
_entity.pdbx_description
1 polymer ?
#
loop_
_entity_poly.entity_id
_entity_poly.type
_entity_poly.pdbx_seq_one_letter_code
_entity_poly.pdbx_strand_id
1 'polypeptide(L)'
;MALLSLVICSLLWFSGLQQSLQRPSVNGILSIRQLELSAQVAPLLPAYLRQGLAEEQRPLEQLRKSLNERIEQPAATPRPAEKLELALLDARAGDRLTANRRLADLEQQVTPAQLPLLTSLASGESLGRGESPASGIYQSSGEASQSEQAIKALLEPWSLAPLTRQLACEQLGGSASLCKNPAAERQALLRWLTVSCLPVLLLLAGLGLLGREGWRLWRRGG
;
A
#
# COMPACT_ATOMS: atom_id res chain seq x y z
N MET A 1 32.62 -12.87 28.90
CA MET A 1 33.14 -12.00 27.82
C MET A 1 32.36 -12.16 26.51
N ALA A 2 32.10 -13.37 26.00
CA ALA A 2 31.36 -13.57 24.73
C ALA A 2 29.93 -13.00 24.70
N LEU A 3 29.15 -13.14 25.79
CA LEU A 3 27.80 -12.55 25.89
C LEU A 3 27.84 -11.02 25.83
N LEU A 4 28.85 -10.43 26.46
CA LEU A 4 28.99 -8.98 26.55
C LEU A 4 29.41 -8.39 25.20
N SER A 5 30.28 -9.07 24.43
CA SER A 5 30.60 -8.65 23.07
C SER A 5 29.42 -8.81 22.11
N LEU A 6 28.58 -9.84 22.30
CA LEU A 6 27.40 -10.08 21.47
C LEU A 6 26.32 -9.02 21.71
N VAL A 7 26.07 -8.67 22.96
CA VAL A 7 25.16 -7.57 23.34
C VAL A 7 25.64 -6.24 22.77
N ILE A 8 26.94 -5.93 22.92
CA ILE A 8 27.52 -4.69 22.40
C ILE A 8 27.48 -4.65 20.86
N CYS A 9 27.79 -5.76 20.19
CA CYS A 9 27.73 -5.84 18.73
C CYS A 9 26.28 -5.67 18.22
N SER A 10 25.31 -6.27 18.91
CA SER A 10 23.88 -6.09 18.61
C SER A 10 23.44 -4.63 18.80
N LEU A 11 23.89 -3.96 19.88
CA LEU A 11 23.58 -2.56 20.14
C LEU A 11 24.17 -1.63 19.07
N LEU A 12 25.41 -1.87 18.66
CA LEU A 12 26.08 -1.10 17.61
C LEU A 12 25.43 -1.29 16.23
N TRP A 13 25.02 -2.51 15.91
CA TRP A 13 24.27 -2.79 14.69
C TRP A 13 22.90 -2.08 14.71
N PHE A 14 22.19 -2.14 15.84
CA PHE A 14 20.89 -1.50 15.99
C PHE A 14 20.98 0.03 15.86
N SER A 15 21.97 0.66 16.50
CA SER A 15 22.19 2.10 16.38
C SER A 15 22.57 2.52 14.96
N GLY A 16 23.42 1.75 14.29
CA GLY A 16 23.81 2.01 12.90
C GLY A 16 22.64 1.87 11.92
N LEU A 17 21.77 0.89 12.14
CA LEU A 17 20.55 0.70 11.37
C LEU A 17 19.57 1.84 11.58
N GLN A 18 19.34 2.26 12.83
CA GLN A 18 18.49 3.40 13.15
C GLN A 18 18.98 4.68 12.45
N GLN A 19 20.30 4.91 12.43
CA GLN A 19 20.89 6.11 11.83
C GLN A 19 20.86 6.09 10.29
N SER A 20 20.90 4.90 9.69
CA SER A 20 20.70 4.72 8.25
C SER A 20 19.24 4.97 7.84
N LEU A 21 18.29 4.49 8.65
CA LEU A 21 16.86 4.72 8.47
C LEU A 21 16.50 6.20 8.66
N GLN A 22 17.14 6.89 9.61
CA GLN A 22 16.91 8.31 9.90
C GLN A 22 17.36 9.28 8.80
N ARG A 23 18.00 8.82 7.72
CA ARG A 23 18.31 9.70 6.58
C ARG A 23 16.99 10.20 5.97
N PRO A 24 16.80 11.52 5.80
CA PRO A 24 15.52 12.10 5.37
C PRO A 24 15.04 11.58 4.01
N SER A 25 15.97 11.20 3.13
CA SER A 25 15.66 10.60 1.83
C SER A 25 15.15 9.16 1.90
N VAL A 26 15.47 8.41 2.96
CA VAL A 26 15.06 7.00 3.14
C VAL A 26 13.84 6.91 4.05
N ASN A 27 13.81 7.68 5.13
CA ASN A 27 12.71 7.66 6.11
C ASN A 27 11.36 8.05 5.50
N GLY A 28 11.33 9.09 4.65
CA GLY A 28 10.10 9.52 3.97
C GLY A 28 9.57 8.47 2.99
N ILE A 29 10.45 7.86 2.18
CA ILE A 29 10.05 6.86 1.18
C ILE A 29 9.65 5.53 1.85
N LEU A 30 10.36 5.13 2.92
CA LEU A 30 10.05 3.92 3.65
C LEU A 30 8.72 4.03 4.42
N SER A 31 8.49 5.16 5.09
CA SER A 31 7.22 5.40 5.80
C SER A 31 6.03 5.44 4.84
N ILE A 32 6.16 6.07 3.67
CA ILE A 32 5.13 6.02 2.61
C ILE A 32 4.87 4.58 2.18
N ARG A 33 5.90 3.77 1.92
CA ARG A 33 5.71 2.35 1.54
C ARG A 33 5.09 1.51 2.66
N GLN A 34 5.42 1.79 3.92
CA GLN A 34 4.81 1.12 5.07
C GLN A 34 3.34 1.52 5.22
N LEU A 35 3.01 2.79 5.00
CA LEU A 35 1.63 3.31 5.00
C LEU A 35 0.80 2.76 3.83
N GLU A 36 1.38 2.65 2.63
CA GLU A 36 0.74 1.99 1.48
C GLU A 36 0.44 0.51 1.79
N LEU A 37 1.37 -0.18 2.46
CA LEU A 37 1.19 -1.58 2.85
C LEU A 37 0.13 -1.74 3.94
N SER A 38 0.11 -0.86 4.96
CA SER A 38 -0.92 -0.91 5.99
C SER A 38 -2.31 -0.59 5.42
N ALA A 39 -2.42 0.40 4.52
CA ALA A 39 -3.65 0.72 3.81
C ALA A 39 -4.16 -0.44 2.95
N GLN A 40 -3.26 -1.19 2.30
CA GLN A 40 -3.64 -2.40 1.54
C GLN A 40 -4.09 -3.54 2.42
N VAL A 41 -3.53 -3.68 3.62
CA VAL A 41 -3.84 -4.77 4.55
C VAL A 41 -5.12 -4.46 5.34
N ALA A 42 -5.46 -3.19 5.58
CA ALA A 42 -6.69 -2.76 6.26
C ALA A 42 -7.98 -3.52 5.84
N PRO A 43 -8.29 -3.68 4.53
CA PRO A 43 -9.48 -4.44 4.10
C PRO A 43 -9.38 -5.96 4.32
N LEU A 44 -8.19 -6.51 4.56
CA LEU A 44 -7.97 -7.93 4.85
C LEU A 44 -8.15 -8.29 6.33
N LEU A 45 -8.21 -7.31 7.24
CA LEU A 45 -8.35 -7.63 8.66
C LEU A 45 -9.75 -8.22 8.95
N PRO A 46 -9.84 -9.22 9.83
CA PRO A 46 -11.12 -9.76 10.27
C PRO A 46 -11.93 -8.70 11.03
N ALA A 47 -13.27 -8.81 10.97
CA ALA A 47 -14.19 -7.75 11.39
C ALA A 47 -14.00 -7.28 12.85
N TYR A 48 -13.55 -8.16 13.74
CA TYR A 48 -13.26 -7.85 15.14
C TYR A 48 -12.02 -6.97 15.33
N LEU A 49 -10.99 -7.11 14.49
CA LEU A 49 -9.84 -6.20 14.50
C LEU A 49 -10.20 -4.88 13.81
N ARG A 50 -11.03 -4.92 12.77
CA ARG A 50 -11.59 -3.72 12.15
C ARG A 50 -12.32 -2.84 13.15
N GLN A 51 -13.03 -3.33 14.16
CA GLN A 51 -13.72 -2.42 15.09
C GLN A 51 -12.78 -1.62 16.01
N GLY A 52 -11.59 -2.16 16.33
CA GLY A 52 -10.56 -1.41 17.06
C GLY A 52 -9.66 -0.56 16.16
N LEU A 53 -9.62 -0.87 14.86
CA LEU A 53 -8.79 -0.24 13.84
C LEU A 53 -9.62 0.60 12.84
N ALA A 54 -10.95 0.63 12.90
CA ALA A 54 -11.81 1.38 11.97
C ALA A 54 -12.02 2.84 12.40
N GLU A 55 -11.65 3.20 13.62
CA GLU A 55 -11.27 4.59 13.91
C GLU A 55 -10.02 5.00 13.10
N GLU A 56 -9.26 4.06 12.54
CA GLU A 56 -8.18 4.30 11.57
C GLU A 56 -8.72 4.46 10.13
N GLN A 57 -9.59 5.45 9.88
CA GLN A 57 -9.51 6.18 8.60
C GLN A 57 -8.17 6.93 8.44
N ARG A 58 -7.34 6.95 9.49
CA ARG A 58 -6.04 7.63 9.58
C ARG A 58 -4.88 7.09 8.71
N PRO A 59 -4.76 5.84 8.23
CA PRO A 59 -3.60 5.43 7.46
C PRO A 59 -3.66 6.02 6.05
N LEU A 60 -4.86 6.14 5.47
CA LEU A 60 -5.08 6.82 4.19
C LEU A 60 -4.91 8.34 4.34
N GLU A 61 -5.38 8.93 5.43
CA GLU A 61 -5.17 10.36 5.70
C GLU A 61 -3.69 10.69 5.99
N GLN A 62 -3.00 9.84 6.74
CA GLN A 62 -1.56 9.95 6.98
C GLN A 62 -0.77 9.75 5.68
N LEU A 63 -1.16 8.79 4.84
CA LEU A 63 -0.58 8.60 3.52
C LEU A 63 -0.79 9.85 2.66
N ARG A 64 -2.01 10.39 2.60
CA ARG A 64 -2.35 11.64 1.89
C ARG A 64 -1.48 12.80 2.35
N LYS A 65 -1.36 12.99 3.66
CA LYS A 65 -0.54 14.05 4.26
C LYS A 65 0.94 13.88 3.90
N SER A 66 1.49 12.68 4.06
CA SER A 66 2.89 12.37 3.76
C SER A 66 3.23 12.52 2.27
N LEU A 67 2.30 12.13 1.37
CA LEU A 67 2.43 12.33 -0.07
C LEU A 67 2.38 13.81 -0.44
N ASN A 68 1.47 14.58 0.16
CA ASN A 68 1.38 16.01 -0.09
C ASN A 68 2.66 16.75 0.33
N GLU A 69 3.12 16.50 1.57
CA GLU A 69 4.36 17.09 2.09
C GLU A 69 5.58 16.72 1.22
N ARG A 70 5.61 15.51 0.66
CA ARG A 70 6.69 15.08 -0.24
C ARG A 70 6.61 15.73 -1.61
N ILE A 71 5.42 15.89 -2.17
CA ILE A 71 5.23 16.50 -3.50
C ILE A 71 5.52 18.01 -3.44
N GLU A 72 5.24 18.67 -2.32
CA GLU A 72 5.54 20.09 -2.11
C GLU A 72 7.04 20.37 -1.86
N GLN A 73 7.86 19.36 -1.58
CA GLN A 73 9.29 19.54 -1.37
C GLN A 73 10.01 19.91 -2.69
N PRO A 74 10.74 21.05 -2.76
CA PRO A 74 11.39 21.51 -3.99
C PRO A 74 12.46 20.56 -4.55
N ALA A 75 13.06 19.74 -3.68
CA ALA A 75 14.11 18.78 -4.04
C ALA A 75 13.56 17.40 -4.42
N ALA A 76 12.24 17.17 -4.29
CA ALA A 76 11.63 15.91 -4.65
C ALA A 76 11.26 15.88 -6.14
N THR A 77 11.55 14.77 -6.80
CA THR A 77 11.04 14.46 -8.14
C THR A 77 9.89 13.45 -8.01
N PRO A 78 8.66 13.91 -7.71
CA PRO A 78 7.52 13.01 -7.54
C PRO A 78 7.17 12.32 -8.85
N ARG A 79 6.92 11.01 -8.76
CA ARG A 79 6.54 10.20 -9.93
C ARG A 79 5.09 10.53 -10.33
N PRO A 80 4.71 10.45 -11.62
CA PRO A 80 3.33 10.68 -12.05
C PRO A 80 2.30 9.81 -11.31
N ALA A 81 2.67 8.56 -11.00
CA ALA A 81 1.83 7.65 -10.22
C ALA A 81 1.58 8.13 -8.78
N GLU A 82 2.54 8.79 -8.12
CA GLU A 82 2.39 9.30 -6.74
C GLU A 82 1.45 10.51 -6.71
N LYS A 83 1.54 11.37 -7.72
CA LYS A 83 0.62 12.51 -7.87
C LYS A 83 -0.80 12.05 -8.21
N LEU A 84 -0.95 11.01 -9.03
CA LEU A 84 -2.24 10.37 -9.29
C LEU A 84 -2.82 9.76 -8.01
N GLU A 85 -2.01 9.07 -7.21
CA GLU A 85 -2.45 8.50 -5.93
C GLU A 85 -2.96 9.57 -4.97
N LEU A 86 -2.27 10.70 -4.86
CA LEU A 86 -2.74 11.83 -4.06
C LEU A 86 -4.09 12.38 -4.58
N ALA A 87 -4.25 12.52 -5.90
CA ALA A 87 -5.52 12.96 -6.48
C ALA A 87 -6.68 11.99 -6.20
N LEU A 88 -6.43 10.68 -6.27
CA LEU A 88 -7.42 9.64 -5.94
C LEU A 88 -7.80 9.68 -4.45
N LEU A 89 -6.83 9.91 -3.56
CA LEU A 89 -7.07 10.06 -2.13
C LEU A 89 -7.89 11.33 -1.83
N ASP A 90 -7.60 12.45 -2.49
CA ASP A 90 -8.37 13.70 -2.36
C ASP A 90 -9.83 13.51 -2.83
N ALA A 91 -10.03 12.86 -3.98
CA ALA A 91 -11.38 12.55 -4.48
C ALA A 91 -12.15 11.59 -3.56
N ARG A 92 -11.47 10.63 -2.92
CA ARG A 92 -12.08 9.72 -1.92
C ARG A 92 -12.43 10.45 -0.63
N ALA A 93 -11.63 11.43 -0.22
CA ALA A 93 -11.90 12.29 0.93
C ALA A 93 -13.05 13.30 0.68
N GLY A 94 -13.59 13.35 -0.54
CA GLY A 94 -14.68 14.26 -0.93
C GLY A 94 -14.19 15.58 -1.55
N ASP A 95 -12.88 15.83 -1.61
CA ASP A 95 -12.31 17.03 -2.23
C ASP A 95 -12.09 16.84 -3.74
N ARG A 96 -13.21 16.73 -4.47
CA ARG A 96 -13.17 16.52 -5.94
C ARG A 96 -12.57 17.69 -6.70
N LEU A 97 -12.67 18.91 -6.19
CA LEU A 97 -12.10 20.09 -6.84
C LEU A 97 -10.57 20.03 -6.84
N THR A 98 -9.97 19.77 -5.69
CA THR A 98 -8.51 19.59 -5.58
C THR A 98 -8.05 18.40 -6.38
N ALA A 99 -8.78 17.28 -6.33
CA ALA A 99 -8.47 16.09 -7.13
C ALA A 99 -8.44 16.39 -8.63
N ASN A 100 -9.49 17.03 -9.17
CA ASN A 100 -9.58 17.36 -10.59
C ASN A 100 -8.49 18.34 -11.03
N ARG A 101 -8.15 19.31 -10.17
CA ARG A 101 -7.04 20.24 -10.45
C ARG A 101 -5.71 19.49 -10.55
N ARG A 102 -5.43 18.58 -9.61
CA ARG A 102 -4.22 17.76 -9.64
C ARG A 102 -4.17 16.83 -10.86
N LEU A 103 -5.31 16.27 -11.28
CA LEU A 103 -5.40 15.44 -12.49
C LEU A 103 -5.09 16.28 -13.75
N ALA A 104 -5.60 17.50 -13.84
CA ALA A 104 -5.30 18.42 -14.95
C ALA A 104 -3.82 18.82 -14.99
N ASP A 105 -3.21 19.10 -13.84
CA ASP A 105 -1.76 19.37 -13.74
C ASP A 105 -0.92 18.14 -14.18
N LEU A 106 -1.47 16.94 -13.95
CA LEU A 106 -0.83 15.69 -14.32
C LEU A 106 -0.86 15.43 -15.82
N GLU A 107 -1.92 15.86 -16.50
CA GLU A 107 -2.16 15.66 -17.93
C GLU A 107 -0.97 16.16 -18.77
N GLN A 108 -0.36 17.27 -18.35
CA GLN A 108 0.81 17.87 -19.01
C GLN A 108 2.11 17.07 -18.85
N GLN A 109 2.15 16.10 -17.92
CA GLN A 109 3.36 15.36 -17.54
C GLN A 109 3.33 13.89 -17.96
N VAL A 110 2.19 13.39 -18.46
CA VAL A 110 1.99 11.98 -18.81
C VAL A 110 1.99 11.73 -20.32
N THR A 111 2.12 10.46 -20.70
CA THR A 111 2.10 10.03 -22.11
C THR A 111 0.66 9.96 -22.65
N PRO A 112 0.46 10.03 -23.99
CA PRO A 112 -0.87 9.96 -24.59
C PRO A 112 -1.61 8.65 -24.28
N ALA A 113 -0.89 7.57 -24.00
CA ALA A 113 -1.47 6.29 -23.58
C ALA A 113 -2.09 6.32 -22.17
N GLN A 114 -1.71 7.29 -21.34
CA GLN A 114 -2.15 7.42 -19.94
C GLN A 114 -3.32 8.40 -19.75
N LEU A 115 -3.54 9.28 -20.74
CA LEU A 115 -4.63 10.26 -20.77
C LEU A 115 -6.04 9.66 -20.58
N PRO A 116 -6.41 8.52 -21.20
CA PRO A 116 -7.76 7.98 -21.10
C PRO A 116 -8.20 7.70 -19.66
N LEU A 117 -7.26 7.30 -18.79
CA LEU A 117 -7.53 7.08 -17.38
C LEU A 117 -7.81 8.41 -16.66
N LEU A 118 -7.02 9.46 -16.93
CA LEU A 118 -7.23 10.76 -16.29
C LEU A 118 -8.56 11.38 -16.69
N THR A 119 -8.94 11.26 -17.96
CA THR A 119 -10.22 11.77 -18.46
C THR A 119 -11.41 11.04 -17.83
N SER A 120 -11.36 9.71 -17.71
CA SER A 120 -12.42 8.93 -17.04
C SER A 120 -12.52 9.23 -15.55
N LEU A 121 -11.40 9.46 -14.87
CA LEU A 121 -11.39 9.87 -13.45
C LEU A 121 -11.90 11.31 -13.26
N ALA A 122 -11.50 12.25 -14.12
CA ALA A 122 -11.89 13.65 -14.02
C ALA A 122 -13.37 13.90 -14.36
N SER A 123 -13.92 13.14 -15.30
CA SER A 123 -15.36 13.15 -15.63
C SER A 123 -16.21 12.52 -14.53
N GLY A 124 -15.62 11.70 -13.66
CA GLY A 124 -16.35 10.92 -12.65
C GLY A 124 -17.30 9.90 -13.27
N GLU A 125 -17.10 9.56 -14.55
CA GLU A 125 -17.93 8.63 -15.29
C GLU A 125 -17.68 7.20 -14.78
N SER A 126 -18.67 6.65 -14.08
CA SER A 126 -18.59 5.28 -13.59
C SER A 126 -18.94 4.29 -14.70
N LEU A 127 -17.93 3.71 -15.32
CA LEU A 127 -18.04 2.70 -16.38
C LEU A 127 -18.78 1.43 -15.94
N GLY A 128 -18.93 1.20 -14.63
CA GLY A 128 -19.62 0.03 -14.06
C GLY A 128 -21.03 0.27 -13.49
N ARG A 129 -21.51 1.52 -13.41
CA ARG A 129 -22.87 1.81 -12.92
C ARG A 129 -23.76 2.19 -14.11
N GLY A 130 -24.30 1.17 -14.77
CA GLY A 130 -25.40 1.34 -15.70
C GLY A 130 -26.64 1.84 -14.95
N GLU A 131 -26.82 3.15 -14.85
CA GLU A 131 -28.15 3.74 -14.69
C GLU A 131 -28.86 3.64 -16.04
N SER A 132 -29.56 2.52 -16.24
CA SER A 132 -30.69 2.48 -17.17
C SER A 132 -31.96 2.34 -16.35
N PRO A 133 -32.82 3.37 -16.26
CA PRO A 133 -34.08 3.25 -15.56
C PRO A 133 -35.03 2.41 -16.42
N ALA A 134 -35.55 1.35 -15.81
CA ALA A 134 -36.76 0.63 -16.18
C ALA A 134 -36.85 0.06 -17.62
N SER A 135 -36.74 -1.28 -17.70
CA SER A 135 -37.54 -2.23 -18.49
C SER A 135 -36.69 -3.23 -19.29
N GLY A 136 -37.04 -4.52 -19.18
CA GLY A 136 -36.63 -5.56 -20.14
C GLY A 136 -35.55 -6.54 -19.68
N ILE A 137 -35.96 -7.56 -18.91
CA ILE A 137 -35.78 -9.00 -19.20
C ILE A 137 -34.55 -9.37 -20.08
N TYR A 138 -33.52 -9.93 -19.43
CA TYR A 138 -32.45 -10.82 -19.92
C TYR A 138 -31.47 -10.28 -20.99
N GLN A 139 -30.43 -9.57 -20.55
CA GLN A 139 -29.08 -9.61 -21.14
C GLN A 139 -28.11 -8.89 -20.18
N SER A 140 -27.47 -9.60 -19.23
CA SER A 140 -26.57 -8.94 -18.26
C SER A 140 -25.25 -9.69 -17.99
N SER A 141 -24.81 -10.59 -18.88
CA SER A 141 -23.51 -11.26 -18.76
C SER A 141 -22.44 -10.66 -19.67
N GLY A 142 -22.81 -10.03 -20.80
CA GLY A 142 -21.86 -9.39 -21.73
C GLY A 142 -21.35 -8.03 -21.24
N GLU A 143 -22.23 -7.15 -20.76
CA GLU A 143 -21.89 -5.77 -20.39
C GLU A 143 -20.97 -5.67 -19.16
N ALA A 144 -21.14 -6.58 -18.19
CA ALA A 144 -20.24 -6.69 -17.05
C ALA A 144 -18.82 -7.06 -17.49
N SER A 145 -18.68 -8.01 -18.42
CA SER A 145 -17.36 -8.41 -18.92
C SER A 145 -16.67 -7.32 -19.75
N GLN A 146 -17.43 -6.48 -20.45
CA GLN A 146 -16.90 -5.42 -21.31
C GLN A 146 -16.42 -4.20 -20.50
N SER A 147 -17.19 -3.77 -19.50
CA SER A 147 -16.78 -2.70 -18.56
C SER A 147 -15.53 -3.10 -17.76
N GLU A 148 -15.44 -4.37 -17.35
CA GLU A 148 -14.26 -4.92 -16.67
C GLU A 148 -13.00 -4.87 -17.55
N GLN A 149 -13.12 -5.20 -18.83
CA GLN A 149 -12.02 -5.12 -19.79
C GLN A 149 -11.61 -3.67 -20.07
N ALA A 150 -12.58 -2.76 -20.19
CA ALA A 150 -12.32 -1.33 -20.36
C ALA A 150 -11.54 -0.75 -19.18
N ILE A 151 -11.97 -1.05 -17.94
CA ILE A 151 -11.23 -0.64 -16.73
C ILE A 151 -9.81 -1.23 -16.77
N LYS A 152 -9.64 -2.53 -17.05
CA LYS A 152 -8.29 -3.13 -17.13
C LYS A 152 -7.40 -2.45 -18.17
N ALA A 153 -7.93 -2.17 -19.36
CA ALA A 153 -7.20 -1.51 -20.43
C ALA A 153 -6.77 -0.07 -20.06
N LEU A 154 -7.58 0.66 -19.29
CA LEU A 154 -7.24 2.00 -18.79
C LEU A 154 -6.10 1.97 -17.76
N LEU A 155 -6.01 0.91 -16.96
CA LEU A 155 -5.01 0.77 -15.89
C LEU A 155 -3.70 0.12 -16.35
N GLU A 156 -3.68 -0.58 -17.49
CA GLU A 156 -2.50 -1.28 -18.00
C GLU A 156 -1.32 -0.38 -18.42
N PRO A 157 -1.54 0.81 -19.04
CA PRO A 157 -0.47 1.78 -19.34
C PRO A 157 0.20 2.37 -18.10
N TRP A 158 -0.36 2.14 -16.92
CA TRP A 158 0.14 2.66 -15.66
C TRP A 158 0.76 1.55 -14.81
N SER A 159 2.01 1.75 -14.38
CA SER A 159 2.67 0.90 -13.37
C SER A 159 2.21 1.26 -11.95
N LEU A 160 0.90 1.16 -11.71
CA LEU A 160 0.25 1.54 -10.45
C LEU A 160 0.64 0.59 -9.31
N ALA A 161 0.82 1.16 -8.11
CA ALA A 161 0.82 0.35 -6.90
C ALA A 161 -0.57 -0.31 -6.73
N PRO A 162 -0.64 -1.49 -6.10
CA PRO A 162 -1.90 -2.21 -5.90
C PRO A 162 -2.98 -1.37 -5.19
N LEU A 163 -2.62 -0.50 -4.24
CA LEU A 163 -3.54 0.43 -3.59
C LEU A 163 -4.13 1.44 -4.59
N THR A 164 -3.27 2.12 -5.35
CA THR A 164 -3.67 3.09 -6.38
C THR A 164 -4.57 2.44 -7.43
N ARG A 165 -4.25 1.19 -7.82
CA ARG A 165 -5.04 0.39 -8.75
C ARG A 165 -6.44 0.12 -8.21
N GLN A 166 -6.55 -0.25 -6.93
CA GLN A 166 -7.81 -0.47 -6.25
C GLN A 166 -8.63 0.83 -6.16
N LEU A 167 -8.00 1.94 -5.75
CA LEU A 167 -8.64 3.26 -5.64
C LEU A 167 -9.19 3.75 -6.98
N ALA A 168 -8.39 3.65 -8.05
CA ALA A 168 -8.83 4.01 -9.40
C ALA A 168 -10.00 3.13 -9.87
N CYS A 169 -9.92 1.82 -9.63
CA CYS A 169 -10.99 0.89 -9.99
C CYS A 169 -12.29 1.17 -9.23
N GLU A 170 -12.22 1.47 -7.92
CA GLU A 170 -13.38 1.84 -7.10
C GLU A 170 -14.03 3.13 -7.63
N GLN A 171 -13.24 4.13 -8.02
CA GLN A 171 -13.77 5.38 -8.60
C GLN A 171 -14.41 5.21 -9.97
N LEU A 172 -13.86 4.32 -10.82
CA LEU A 172 -14.42 3.98 -12.13
C LEU A 172 -15.69 3.12 -12.02
N GLY A 173 -16.13 2.77 -10.81
CA GLY A 173 -17.33 1.97 -10.57
C GLY A 173 -17.12 0.46 -10.78
N GLY A 174 -15.87 -0.02 -10.73
CA GLY A 174 -15.55 -1.43 -10.82
C GLY A 174 -16.17 -2.24 -9.67
N SER A 175 -16.50 -3.51 -9.94
CA SER A 175 -17.01 -4.43 -8.93
C SER A 175 -15.92 -4.80 -7.91
N ALA A 176 -16.33 -5.15 -6.68
CA ALA A 176 -15.39 -5.54 -5.61
C ALA A 176 -14.50 -6.74 -5.99
N SER A 177 -14.99 -7.64 -6.86
CA SER A 177 -14.21 -8.75 -7.40
C SER A 177 -13.18 -8.32 -8.45
N LEU A 178 -13.44 -7.24 -9.20
CA LEU A 178 -12.51 -6.71 -10.20
C LEU A 178 -11.40 -5.88 -9.56
N CYS A 179 -11.75 -5.06 -8.57
CA CYS A 179 -10.82 -4.13 -7.93
C CYS A 179 -9.90 -4.81 -6.92
N LYS A 180 -10.27 -6.00 -6.44
CA LYS A 180 -9.49 -6.79 -5.49
C LYS A 180 -8.51 -7.70 -6.22
N ASN A 181 -7.23 -7.63 -5.85
CA ASN A 181 -6.18 -8.45 -6.46
C ASN A 181 -5.76 -9.61 -5.52
N PRO A 182 -6.34 -10.82 -5.67
CA PRO A 182 -6.08 -11.94 -4.75
C PRO A 182 -4.63 -12.45 -4.80
N ALA A 183 -3.89 -12.19 -5.88
CA ALA A 183 -2.48 -12.56 -5.98
C ALA A 183 -1.60 -11.65 -5.11
N ALA A 184 -1.91 -10.35 -5.07
CA ALA A 184 -1.21 -9.39 -4.21
C ALA A 184 -1.47 -9.69 -2.72
N GLU A 185 -2.70 -10.12 -2.39
CA GLU A 185 -3.07 -10.53 -1.02
C GLU A 185 -2.25 -11.72 -0.51
N ARG A 186 -2.07 -12.76 -1.35
CA ARG A 186 -1.28 -13.95 -0.98
C ARG A 186 0.20 -13.62 -0.80
N GLN A 187 0.76 -12.77 -1.65
CA GLN A 187 2.15 -12.34 -1.55
C GLN A 187 2.40 -11.46 -0.31
N ALA A 188 1.46 -10.56 0.02
CA ALA A 188 1.54 -9.74 1.23
C ALA A 188 1.53 -10.61 2.50
N LEU A 189 0.66 -11.64 2.55
CA LEU A 189 0.61 -12.59 3.66
C LEU A 189 1.91 -13.38 3.81
N LEU A 190 2.46 -13.93 2.72
CA LEU A 190 3.73 -14.66 2.77
C LEU A 190 4.89 -13.77 3.21
N ARG A 191 4.92 -12.53 2.73
CA ARG A 191 5.96 -11.56 3.09
C ARG A 191 5.87 -11.15 4.56
N TRP A 192 4.66 -10.95 5.08
CA TRP A 192 4.45 -10.68 6.50
C TRP A 192 4.85 -11.88 7.36
N LEU A 193 4.45 -13.10 6.96
CA LEU A 193 4.79 -14.32 7.69
C LEU A 193 6.31 -14.56 7.74
N THR A 194 7.00 -14.34 6.62
CA THR A 194 8.46 -14.48 6.56
C THR A 194 9.18 -13.40 7.35
N VAL A 195 8.81 -12.13 7.19
CA VAL A 195 9.47 -11.01 7.90
C VAL A 195 9.17 -11.03 9.40
N SER A 196 7.99 -11.48 9.82
CA SER A 196 7.60 -11.50 11.24
C SER A 196 8.05 -12.79 11.95
N CYS A 197 7.95 -13.95 11.31
CA CYS A 197 8.18 -15.24 11.97
C CYS A 197 9.66 -15.67 11.95
N LEU A 198 10.40 -15.36 10.88
CA LEU A 198 11.83 -15.68 10.75
C LEU A 198 12.70 -15.07 11.87
N PRO A 199 12.61 -13.78 12.21
CA PRO A 199 13.44 -13.21 13.29
C PRO A 199 13.09 -13.79 14.66
N VAL A 200 11.83 -14.13 14.92
CA VAL A 200 11.41 -14.78 16.18
C VAL A 200 12.01 -16.18 16.29
N LEU A 201 11.98 -16.96 15.22
CA LEU A 201 12.61 -18.29 15.19
C LEU A 201 14.12 -18.23 15.39
N LEU A 202 14.79 -17.25 14.80
CA LEU A 202 16.23 -17.00 15.00
C LEU A 202 16.54 -16.62 16.46
N LEU A 203 15.70 -15.78 17.07
CA LEU A 203 15.81 -15.40 18.48
C LEU A 203 15.66 -16.61 19.41
N LEU A 204 14.65 -17.46 19.17
CA LEU A 204 14.42 -18.68 19.94
C LEU A 204 15.56 -19.69 19.76
N ALA A 205 16.07 -19.85 18.54
CA ALA A 205 17.22 -20.71 18.26
C ALA A 205 18.48 -20.21 18.99
N GLY A 206 18.73 -18.90 18.98
CA GLY A 206 19.80 -18.26 19.73
C GLY A 206 19.68 -18.47 21.24
N LEU A 207 18.46 -18.29 21.79
CA LEU A 207 18.17 -18.55 23.20
C LEU A 207 18.41 -20.02 23.58
N GLY A 208 17.99 -20.95 22.73
CA GLY A 208 18.18 -22.39 22.93
C GLY A 208 19.65 -22.80 22.94
N LEU A 209 20.46 -22.22 22.04
CA LEU A 209 21.91 -22.45 21.99
C LEU A 209 22.61 -21.92 23.25
N LEU A 210 22.21 -20.73 23.72
CA LEU A 210 22.72 -20.13 24.96
C LEU A 210 22.33 -20.95 26.19
N GLY A 211 21.07 -21.37 26.28
CA GLY A 211 20.60 -22.23 27.37
C GLY A 211 21.35 -23.57 27.40
N ARG A 212 21.60 -24.17 26.22
CA ARG A 212 22.38 -25.41 26.11
C ARG A 212 23.83 -25.25 26.56
N GLU A 213 24.51 -24.15 26.18
CA GLU A 213 25.87 -23.91 26.63
C GLU A 213 25.96 -23.56 28.12
N GLY A 214 25.01 -22.76 28.63
CA GLY A 214 24.91 -22.49 30.07
C GLY A 214 24.72 -23.78 30.88
N TRP A 215 23.87 -24.68 30.37
CA TRP A 215 23.65 -25.99 30.98
C TRP A 215 24.89 -26.89 30.97
N ARG A 216 25.66 -26.90 29.88
CA ARG A 216 26.91 -27.67 29.78
C ARG A 216 27.99 -27.14 30.71
N LEU A 217 28.09 -25.82 30.86
CA LEU A 217 29.02 -25.17 31.78
C LEU A 217 28.65 -25.48 33.22
N TRP A 218 27.36 -25.39 33.57
CA TRP A 218 26.88 -25.75 34.91
C TRP A 218 27.15 -27.23 35.24
N ARG A 219 26.91 -28.14 34.29
CA ARG A 219 27.15 -29.58 34.46
C ARG A 219 28.65 -29.98 34.49
N ARG A 220 29.57 -29.10 34.11
CA ARG A 220 31.03 -29.35 34.19
C ARG A 220 31.68 -28.68 35.41
N GLY A 221 31.00 -27.72 36.03
CA GLY A 221 31.51 -26.95 37.17
C GLY A 221 30.92 -27.34 38.53
N GLY A 222 30.03 -28.33 38.57
CA GLY A 222 29.54 -28.99 39.79
C GLY A 222 29.84 -30.48 39.71
#